data_AF-A0A6L5H6C6-F1
#
_entry.id   AF-A0A6L5H6C6-F1
#
_cell.length_a   1.000
_cell.length_b   1.000
_cell.length_c   1.000
_cell.angle_alpha   90.00
_cell.angle_beta   90.00
_cell.angle_gamma   90.00
#
_symmetry.space_group_name_H-M   'P 1'
#
loop_
_entity.id
_entity.type
_entity.pdbx_description
1 polymer ?
#
loop_
_entity_poly.entity_id
_entity_poly.type
_entity_poly.pdbx_seq_one_letter_code
_entity_poly.pdbx_strand_id
1 'polypeptide(L)'
;MGPLNLLIAVLGVLYLIAWYFQQTPMQSLLNNCCWAKSRARDLNPISLDAQQDELNRLYGILYVPRISFESVEQSSVMSSLQSGVASSPIKKLTIDLPGAEPSNVYLEISMVGNPLDTLAMRERIKSGERKYSPEEPMQDIGSYWMHASRCEWIPPNQGQGLRLSGPFNTVPDLYGSKPTTVFLRLRYNTPLTSMLGLHNFVGGDRGVAFTLSSATGVIALRNDPAPELDIAKRYPLGGQQCSIFLQPGIKR
;
A
#
# COMPACT_ATOMS: atom_id res chain seq x y z
N MET A 1 17.84 51.88 34.24
CA MET A 1 17.01 50.92 33.47
C MET A 1 17.91 49.73 33.14
N GLY A 2 17.64 48.58 33.74
CA GLY A 2 18.66 47.55 34.01
C GLY A 2 18.95 46.57 32.86
N PRO A 3 20.06 45.81 32.97
CA PRO A 3 20.51 44.82 31.99
C PRO A 3 19.49 43.69 31.73
N LEU A 4 18.59 43.44 32.69
CA LEU A 4 17.53 42.43 32.57
C LEU A 4 16.50 42.78 31.47
N ASN A 5 16.16 44.06 31.31
CA ASN A 5 15.19 44.49 30.29
C ASN A 5 15.76 44.35 28.88
N LEU A 6 17.09 44.48 28.73
CA LEU A 6 17.77 44.33 27.46
C LEU A 6 17.83 42.85 27.05
N LEU A 7 18.04 41.94 28.01
CA LEU A 7 17.94 40.50 27.79
C LEU A 7 16.52 40.07 27.39
N ILE A 8 15.49 40.59 28.04
CA ILE A 8 14.08 40.31 27.70
C ILE A 8 13.75 40.83 26.29
N ALA A 9 14.24 42.02 25.93
CA ALA A 9 14.03 42.57 24.59
C ALA A 9 14.72 41.72 23.52
N VAL A 10 15.96 41.28 23.74
CA VAL A 10 16.68 40.40 22.81
C VAL A 10 15.99 39.04 22.67
N LEU A 11 15.54 38.44 23.78
CA LEU A 11 14.77 37.19 23.75
C LEU A 11 13.43 37.35 23.03
N GLY A 12 12.73 38.47 23.22
CA GLY A 12 11.48 38.77 22.52
C GLY A 12 11.68 38.93 21.00
N VAL A 13 12.75 39.60 20.58
CA VAL A 13 13.11 39.73 19.16
C VAL A 13 13.49 38.38 18.56
N LEU A 14 14.28 37.56 19.26
CA LEU A 14 14.64 36.21 18.81
C LEU A 14 13.42 35.30 18.70
N TYR A 15 12.47 35.40 19.64
CA TYR A 15 11.21 34.67 19.58
C TYR A 15 10.36 35.08 18.37
N LEU A 16 10.25 36.39 18.08
CA LEU A 16 9.53 36.88 16.91
C LEU A 16 10.17 36.43 15.60
N ILE A 17 11.50 36.44 15.51
CA ILE A 17 12.25 35.94 14.35
C ILE A 17 12.00 34.43 14.17
N ALA A 18 12.13 33.64 15.23
CA ALA A 18 11.89 32.20 15.19
C ALA A 18 10.43 31.88 14.81
N TRP A 19 9.46 32.62 15.35
CA TRP A 19 8.04 32.50 15.01
C TRP A 19 7.74 32.87 13.56
N TYR A 20 8.37 33.93 13.05
CA TYR A 20 8.25 34.34 11.65
C TYR A 20 8.81 33.29 10.68
N PHE A 21 9.96 32.69 11.01
CA PHE A 21 10.57 31.62 10.20
C PHE A 21 9.90 30.24 10.40
N GLN A 22 9.12 30.06 11.46
CA GLN A 22 8.29 28.87 11.67
C GLN A 22 6.97 28.89 10.89
N GLN A 23 6.66 29.95 10.13
CA GLN A 23 5.54 29.91 9.19
C GLN A 23 5.74 28.76 8.20
N THR A 24 4.84 27.79 8.37
CA THR A 24 5.05 26.38 8.10
C THR A 24 5.47 26.06 6.67
N PRO A 25 6.37 25.06 6.46
CA PRO A 25 6.67 24.55 5.12
C PRO A 25 5.40 24.11 4.37
N MET A 26 4.35 23.72 5.10
CA MET A 26 3.04 23.37 4.56
C MET A 26 2.33 24.56 3.89
N GLN A 27 2.36 25.76 4.47
CA GLN A 27 1.77 26.95 3.85
C GLN A 27 2.51 27.36 2.58
N SER A 28 3.85 27.27 2.57
CA SER A 28 4.66 27.50 1.37
C SER A 28 4.38 26.47 0.28
N LEU A 29 4.20 25.20 0.66
CA LEU A 29 3.86 24.13 -0.26
C LEU A 29 2.45 24.30 -0.85
N LEU A 30 1.45 24.62 -0.01
CA LEU A 30 0.08 24.90 -0.46
C LEU A 30 -0.02 26.13 -1.37
N ASN A 31 0.77 27.18 -1.09
CA ASN A 31 0.79 28.42 -1.88
C ASN A 31 1.52 28.23 -3.23
N ASN A 32 2.49 27.31 -3.30
CA ASN A 32 3.21 27.00 -4.54
C ASN A 32 2.54 25.89 -5.37
N CYS A 33 1.68 25.07 -4.77
CA CYS A 33 0.83 24.10 -5.47
C CYS A 33 -0.37 24.77 -6.16
N CYS A 34 -0.98 24.08 -7.12
CA CYS A 34 -2.12 24.54 -7.93
C CYS A 34 -3.41 24.88 -7.15
N TRP A 35 -3.36 24.83 -5.82
CA TRP A 35 -4.49 25.06 -4.90
C TRP A 35 -4.49 26.48 -4.33
N ALA A 36 -3.48 27.30 -4.64
CA ALA A 36 -3.49 28.71 -4.27
C ALA A 36 -4.59 29.47 -5.02
N LYS A 37 -5.36 30.30 -4.29
CA LYS A 37 -6.42 31.17 -4.86
C LYS A 37 -5.92 32.02 -6.04
N SER A 38 -4.64 32.39 -6.04
CA SER A 38 -3.98 33.16 -7.11
C SER A 38 -3.71 32.36 -8.39
N ARG A 39 -3.79 31.02 -8.35
CA ARG A 39 -3.52 30.11 -9.48
C ARG A 39 -4.74 29.31 -9.93
N ALA A 40 -5.87 29.45 -9.24
CA ALA A 40 -7.13 28.83 -9.63
C ALA A 40 -7.61 29.46 -10.94
N ARG A 41 -7.90 28.64 -11.96
CA ARG A 41 -8.44 29.10 -13.26
C ARG A 41 -9.88 29.60 -13.15
N ASP A 42 -10.61 29.11 -12.15
CA ASP A 42 -11.98 29.48 -11.85
C ASP A 42 -12.08 29.85 -10.37
N LEU A 43 -12.71 30.99 -10.09
CA LEU A 43 -12.94 31.52 -8.74
C LEU A 43 -14.42 31.42 -8.35
N ASN A 44 -15.25 30.85 -9.22
CA ASN A 44 -16.64 30.59 -8.92
C ASN A 44 -16.77 29.62 -7.73
N PRO A 45 -17.82 29.77 -6.90
CA PRO A 45 -18.08 28.85 -5.82
C PRO A 45 -18.25 27.44 -6.39
N ILE A 46 -17.35 26.54 -6.00
CA ILE A 46 -17.41 25.12 -6.34
C ILE A 46 -18.70 24.55 -5.72
N SER A 47 -19.47 23.79 -6.49
CA SER A 47 -20.64 23.08 -5.94
C SER A 47 -20.22 22.11 -4.85
N LEU A 48 -21.12 21.79 -3.91
CA LEU A 48 -20.82 20.86 -2.81
C LEU A 48 -20.29 19.50 -3.33
N ASP A 49 -20.88 18.98 -4.42
CA ASP A 49 -20.45 17.72 -5.03
C ASP A 49 -19.03 17.81 -5.58
N ALA A 50 -18.69 18.90 -6.29
CA ALA A 50 -17.36 19.09 -6.84
C ALA A 50 -16.30 19.33 -5.75
N GLN A 51 -16.67 19.98 -4.63
CA GLN A 51 -15.77 20.09 -3.47
C GLN A 51 -15.47 18.72 -2.86
N GLN A 52 -16.50 17.89 -2.70
CA GLN A 52 -16.34 16.54 -2.18
C GLN A 52 -15.48 15.68 -3.11
N ASP A 53 -15.65 15.80 -4.43
CA ASP A 53 -14.84 15.10 -5.41
C ASP A 53 -13.37 15.54 -5.39
N GLU A 54 -13.08 16.84 -5.30
CA GLU A 54 -11.70 17.33 -5.18
C GLU A 54 -11.05 16.86 -3.87
N LEU A 55 -11.80 16.91 -2.77
CA LEU A 55 -11.35 16.44 -1.48
C LEU A 55 -11.06 14.92 -1.51
N ASN A 56 -11.96 14.13 -2.10
CA ASN A 56 -11.78 12.70 -2.31
C ASN A 56 -10.54 12.39 -3.17
N ARG A 57 -10.26 13.20 -4.20
CA ARG A 57 -9.04 13.08 -5.02
C ARG A 57 -7.78 13.39 -4.21
N LEU A 58 -7.80 14.45 -3.40
CA LEU A 58 -6.68 14.79 -2.52
C LEU A 58 -6.43 13.65 -1.52
N TYR A 59 -7.46 13.09 -0.91
CA TYR A 59 -7.34 11.93 -0.03
C TYR A 59 -6.81 10.71 -0.76
N GLY A 60 -7.31 10.48 -1.98
CA GLY A 60 -6.77 9.50 -2.90
C GLY A 60 -5.25 9.62 -2.98
N ILE A 61 -4.72 10.81 -3.27
CA ILE A 61 -3.28 11.07 -3.42
C ILE A 61 -2.49 10.95 -2.11
N LEU A 62 -3.00 11.55 -1.03
CA LEU A 62 -2.27 11.63 0.24
C LEU A 62 -2.16 10.27 0.92
N TYR A 63 -3.22 9.48 0.81
CA TYR A 63 -3.32 8.25 1.55
C TYR A 63 -2.97 7.01 0.72
N VAL A 64 -2.79 7.07 -0.62
CA VAL A 64 -2.51 5.86 -1.46
C VAL A 64 -1.56 4.87 -0.75
N PRO A 65 -1.92 3.57 -0.67
CA PRO A 65 -1.02 2.54 -0.17
C PRO A 65 0.29 2.54 -0.97
N ARG A 66 1.42 2.52 -0.25
CA ARG A 66 2.72 2.41 -0.89
C ARG A 66 3.14 0.94 -0.88
N ILE A 67 3.33 0.39 -2.06
CA ILE A 67 3.64 -1.02 -2.25
C ILE A 67 5.07 -1.13 -2.77
N SER A 68 5.85 -2.01 -2.15
CA SER A 68 7.20 -2.35 -2.61
C SER A 68 7.44 -3.84 -2.44
N PHE A 69 8.32 -4.40 -3.27
CA PHE A 69 8.68 -5.81 -3.19
C PHE A 69 10.16 -6.03 -3.47
N GLU A 70 10.67 -7.13 -2.95
CA GLU A 70 12.02 -7.64 -3.24
C GLU A 70 11.86 -8.86 -4.17
N SER A 71 12.60 -8.92 -5.27
CA SER A 71 12.67 -10.11 -6.13
C SER A 71 13.90 -10.95 -5.84
N VAL A 72 13.86 -12.23 -6.22
CA VAL A 72 15.05 -13.09 -6.22
C VAL A 72 15.93 -12.69 -7.41
N GLU A 73 17.18 -12.30 -7.16
CA GLU A 73 18.17 -12.09 -8.22
C GLU A 73 18.42 -13.42 -8.93
N GLN A 74 18.29 -13.43 -10.25
CA GLN A 74 18.68 -14.58 -11.05
C GLN A 74 20.20 -14.61 -11.12
N SER A 75 20.81 -15.62 -10.51
CA SER A 75 22.23 -15.92 -10.76
C SER A 75 22.39 -16.19 -12.26
N SER A 76 23.16 -15.35 -12.94
CA SER A 76 23.38 -15.36 -14.39
C SER A 76 24.21 -16.55 -14.90
N VAL A 77 24.25 -17.66 -14.16
CA VAL A 77 25.11 -18.82 -14.44
C VAL A 77 24.38 -19.93 -15.21
N MET A 78 23.07 -19.80 -15.51
CA MET A 78 22.33 -20.86 -16.20
C MET A 78 21.93 -20.52 -17.65
N SER A 79 22.81 -20.97 -18.55
CA SER A 79 22.62 -21.40 -19.95
C SER A 79 21.85 -20.50 -20.94
N SER A 80 22.58 -20.08 -21.97
CA SER A 80 22.20 -19.33 -23.17
C SER A 80 21.21 -20.04 -24.12
N LEU A 81 20.30 -20.87 -23.61
CA LEU A 81 19.40 -21.71 -24.42
C LEU A 81 17.90 -21.48 -24.16
N GLN A 82 17.52 -20.56 -23.27
CA GLN A 82 16.11 -20.22 -23.04
C GLN A 82 15.88 -18.72 -23.34
N SER A 83 15.49 -18.44 -24.59
CA SER A 83 14.90 -17.16 -24.99
C SER A 83 13.47 -17.09 -24.44
N GLY A 84 13.36 -16.97 -23.13
CA GLY A 84 12.13 -16.65 -22.42
C GLY A 84 12.38 -15.42 -21.56
N VAL A 85 11.39 -14.53 -21.45
CA VAL A 85 11.43 -13.44 -20.49
C VAL A 85 11.49 -14.08 -19.09
N ALA A 86 12.68 -14.16 -18.51
CA ALA A 86 12.87 -14.79 -17.23
C ALA A 86 12.25 -13.89 -16.15
N SER A 87 11.01 -14.17 -15.76
CA SER A 87 10.33 -13.45 -14.69
C SER A 87 10.91 -13.86 -13.34
N SER A 88 11.61 -12.94 -12.68
CA SER A 88 12.18 -13.20 -11.35
C SER A 88 11.08 -13.40 -10.31
N PRO A 89 11.15 -14.44 -9.46
CA PRO A 89 10.16 -14.65 -8.41
C PRO A 89 10.17 -13.52 -7.38
N ILE A 90 8.99 -13.16 -6.88
CA ILE A 90 8.82 -12.17 -5.82
C ILE A 90 9.14 -12.83 -4.47
N LYS A 91 10.15 -12.33 -3.78
CA LYS A 91 10.63 -12.86 -2.50
C LYS A 91 9.82 -12.33 -1.33
N LYS A 92 9.54 -11.03 -1.30
CA LYS A 92 8.95 -10.35 -0.15
C LYS A 92 8.13 -9.16 -0.61
N LEU A 93 7.02 -8.92 0.07
CA LEU A 93 6.13 -7.79 -0.16
C LEU A 93 6.07 -6.92 1.09
N THR A 94 6.08 -5.60 0.88
CA THR A 94 5.88 -4.58 1.91
C THR A 94 4.75 -3.65 1.47
N ILE A 95 3.80 -3.42 2.37
CA ILE A 95 2.61 -2.59 2.20
C ILE A 95 2.63 -1.53 3.30
N ASP A 96 2.75 -0.27 2.92
CA ASP A 96 2.64 0.87 3.83
C ASP A 96 1.30 1.58 3.62
N LEU A 97 0.52 1.71 4.69
CA LEU A 97 -0.76 2.38 4.74
C LEU A 97 -0.60 3.69 5.53
N PRO A 98 -0.36 4.82 4.86
CA PRO A 98 -0.22 6.09 5.53
C PRO A 98 -1.54 6.52 6.17
N GLY A 99 -1.48 7.19 7.32
CA GLY A 99 -2.66 7.68 8.04
C GLY A 99 -3.49 6.61 8.75
N ALA A 100 -3.07 5.35 8.74
CA ALA A 100 -3.68 4.31 9.55
C ALA A 100 -3.40 4.55 11.05
N GLU A 101 -4.41 4.32 11.90
CA GLU A 101 -4.30 4.51 13.35
C GLU A 101 -4.69 3.25 14.15
N PRO A 102 -4.01 2.97 15.27
CA PRO A 102 -4.27 1.76 16.07
C PRO A 102 -5.70 1.60 16.58
N SER A 103 -6.41 2.70 16.81
CA SER A 103 -7.73 2.71 17.43
C SER A 103 -8.87 2.40 16.45
N ASN A 104 -8.69 2.64 15.15
CA ASN A 104 -9.79 2.61 14.18
C ASN A 104 -9.39 2.19 12.76
N VAL A 105 -8.31 1.42 12.62
CA VAL A 105 -7.95 0.89 11.30
C VAL A 105 -8.89 -0.26 10.92
N TYR A 106 -9.48 -0.13 9.74
CA TYR A 106 -10.12 -1.20 9.01
C TYR A 106 -9.31 -1.43 7.74
N LEU A 107 -8.96 -2.68 7.49
CA LEU A 107 -8.18 -3.11 6.34
C LEU A 107 -8.71 -4.44 5.86
N GLU A 108 -8.97 -4.57 4.57
CA GLU A 108 -9.15 -5.83 3.88
C GLU A 108 -8.09 -5.99 2.81
N ILE A 109 -7.56 -7.21 2.71
CA ILE A 109 -6.60 -7.62 1.70
C ILE A 109 -7.24 -8.71 0.84
N SER A 110 -7.14 -8.55 -0.48
CA SER A 110 -7.35 -9.63 -1.44
C SER A 110 -6.10 -9.78 -2.28
N MET A 111 -5.62 -11.01 -2.40
CA MET A 111 -4.34 -11.28 -3.04
C MET A 111 -4.38 -12.61 -3.80
N VAL A 112 -4.04 -12.54 -5.06
CA VAL A 112 -3.83 -13.71 -5.91
C VAL A 112 -2.47 -13.63 -6.58
N GLY A 113 -1.87 -14.77 -6.87
CA GLY A 113 -0.63 -14.83 -7.64
C GLY A 113 -0.46 -16.18 -8.28
N ASN A 114 0.63 -16.37 -9.01
CA ASN A 114 0.90 -17.55 -9.82
C ASN A 114 2.06 -18.43 -9.28
N PRO A 115 2.05 -18.86 -8.00
CA PRO A 115 3.00 -19.87 -7.56
C PRO A 115 2.72 -21.19 -8.28
N LEU A 116 3.74 -22.05 -8.41
CA LEU A 116 3.58 -23.40 -8.91
C LEU A 116 2.70 -24.21 -7.97
N ASP A 117 1.48 -24.53 -8.39
CA ASP A 117 0.59 -25.43 -7.68
C ASP A 117 1.04 -26.88 -7.88
N THR A 118 1.60 -27.46 -6.83
CA THR A 118 2.17 -28.81 -6.90
C THR A 118 1.12 -29.90 -7.03
N LEU A 119 -0.11 -29.70 -6.51
CA LEU A 119 -1.18 -30.67 -6.63
C LEU A 119 -1.76 -30.65 -8.04
N ALA A 120 -2.07 -29.45 -8.54
CA ALA A 120 -2.54 -29.29 -9.92
C ALA A 120 -1.48 -29.80 -10.92
N MET A 121 -0.20 -29.50 -10.70
CA MET A 121 0.88 -30.04 -11.53
C MET A 121 0.90 -31.58 -11.53
N ARG A 122 0.79 -32.22 -10.36
CA ARG A 122 0.73 -33.70 -10.26
C ARG A 122 -0.48 -34.27 -11.00
N GLU A 123 -1.63 -33.62 -10.94
CA GLU A 123 -2.84 -34.04 -11.65
C GLU A 123 -2.73 -33.88 -13.17
N ARG A 124 -2.14 -32.78 -13.66
CA ARG A 124 -1.82 -32.57 -15.08
C ARG A 124 -0.88 -33.65 -15.61
N ILE A 125 0.17 -33.99 -14.84
CA ILE A 125 1.09 -35.08 -15.19
C ILE A 125 0.36 -36.43 -15.25
N LYS A 126 -0.49 -36.73 -14.28
CA LYS A 126 -1.27 -37.98 -14.24
C LYS A 126 -2.28 -38.10 -15.38
N SER A 127 -2.91 -37.00 -15.78
CA SER A 127 -3.85 -36.95 -16.91
C SER A 127 -3.16 -36.97 -18.28
N GLY A 128 -1.82 -36.94 -18.30
CA GLY A 128 -1.04 -37.02 -19.54
C GLY A 128 -0.98 -35.70 -20.30
N GLU A 129 -1.31 -34.58 -19.66
CA GLU A 129 -1.22 -33.26 -20.26
C GLU A 129 0.25 -32.87 -20.47
N ARG A 130 0.71 -32.95 -21.73
CA ARG A 130 2.11 -32.64 -22.12
C ARG A 130 2.33 -31.16 -22.44
N LYS A 131 1.28 -30.34 -22.44
CA LYS A 131 1.39 -28.90 -22.70
C LYS A 131 1.82 -28.20 -21.42
N TYR A 132 3.10 -27.85 -21.37
CA TYR A 132 3.61 -26.91 -20.38
C TYR A 132 3.04 -25.53 -20.68
N SER A 133 2.13 -25.03 -19.83
CA SER A 133 1.75 -23.61 -19.87
C SER A 133 2.92 -22.80 -19.28
N PRO A 134 3.42 -21.76 -19.96
CA PRO A 134 4.46 -20.89 -19.41
C PRO A 134 4.02 -20.19 -18.13
N GLU A 135 2.72 -19.96 -17.97
CA GLU A 135 2.13 -19.25 -16.83
C GLU A 135 1.22 -20.19 -16.03
N GLU A 136 1.52 -20.30 -14.73
CA GLU A 136 0.67 -20.99 -13.77
C GLU A 136 -0.62 -20.19 -13.51
N PRO A 137 -1.75 -20.86 -13.26
CA PRO A 137 -3.01 -20.18 -12.98
C PRO A 137 -2.91 -19.32 -11.71
N MET A 138 -3.72 -18.26 -11.66
CA MET A 138 -3.81 -17.41 -10.49
C MET A 138 -4.49 -18.16 -9.33
N GLN A 139 -3.84 -18.16 -8.18
CA GLN A 139 -4.26 -18.83 -6.95
C GLN A 139 -4.41 -17.81 -5.82
N ASP A 140 -5.35 -18.03 -4.90
CA ASP A 140 -5.46 -17.25 -3.68
C ASP A 140 -4.28 -17.55 -2.74
N ILE A 141 -3.38 -16.57 -2.60
CA ILE A 141 -2.17 -16.68 -1.77
C ILE A 141 -2.24 -15.80 -0.52
N GLY A 142 -3.37 -15.12 -0.30
CA GLY A 142 -3.50 -14.07 0.71
C GLY A 142 -3.31 -14.59 2.12
N SER A 143 -3.96 -15.71 2.47
CA SER A 143 -3.85 -16.33 3.79
C SER A 143 -2.41 -16.71 4.14
N TYR A 144 -1.71 -17.36 3.21
CA TYR A 144 -0.34 -17.83 3.38
C TYR A 144 0.65 -16.68 3.56
N TRP A 145 0.53 -15.63 2.73
CA TRP A 145 1.37 -14.45 2.88
C TRP A 145 1.11 -13.76 4.22
N MET A 146 -0.16 -13.54 4.60
CA MET A 146 -0.49 -12.89 5.87
C MET A 146 0.07 -13.64 7.08
N HIS A 147 -0.02 -14.97 7.12
CA HIS A 147 0.56 -15.77 8.21
C HIS A 147 2.09 -15.57 8.35
N ALA A 148 2.80 -15.47 7.22
CA ALA A 148 4.23 -15.19 7.18
C ALA A 148 4.57 -13.70 7.41
N SER A 149 3.57 -12.82 7.34
CA SER A 149 3.73 -11.38 7.50
C SER A 149 3.75 -10.93 8.95
N ARG A 150 4.46 -9.82 9.16
CA ARG A 150 4.46 -9.04 10.40
C ARG A 150 3.84 -7.67 10.15
N CYS A 151 3.40 -7.06 11.24
CA CYS A 151 2.79 -5.75 11.21
C CYS A 151 3.46 -4.83 12.22
N GLU A 152 3.73 -3.61 11.76
CA GLU A 152 4.46 -2.60 12.52
C GLU A 152 3.78 -1.25 12.36
N TRP A 153 3.58 -0.53 13.47
CA TRP A 153 3.10 0.84 13.44
C TRP A 153 4.24 1.79 13.07
N ILE A 154 4.04 2.61 12.04
CA ILE A 154 4.98 3.64 11.62
C ILE A 154 4.80 4.83 12.57
N PRO A 155 5.85 5.30 13.25
CA PRO A 155 5.74 6.37 14.23
C PRO A 155 5.43 7.73 13.58
N PRO A 156 4.86 8.70 14.33
CA PRO A 156 4.45 10.00 13.78
C PRO A 156 5.57 10.80 13.11
N ASN A 157 6.79 10.73 13.64
CA ASN A 157 7.97 11.38 13.05
C ASN A 157 8.39 10.80 11.69
N GLN A 158 7.86 9.65 11.29
CA GLN A 158 8.11 9.00 10.00
C GLN A 158 6.87 9.03 9.08
N GLY A 159 5.82 9.76 9.47
CA GLY A 159 4.63 9.96 8.64
C GLY A 159 3.37 9.25 9.10
N GLN A 160 3.39 8.54 10.24
CA GLN A 160 2.27 7.83 10.87
C GLN A 160 1.49 6.85 9.96
N GLY A 161 1.42 5.60 10.35
CA GLY A 161 0.66 4.61 9.57
C GLY A 161 0.92 3.18 9.97
N LEU A 162 0.57 2.26 9.08
CA LEU A 162 0.73 0.83 9.27
C LEU A 162 1.62 0.24 8.19
N ARG A 163 2.62 -0.55 8.59
CA ARG A 163 3.46 -1.34 7.69
C ARG A 163 3.15 -2.81 7.87
N LEU A 164 2.81 -3.48 6.78
CA LEU A 164 2.77 -4.94 6.68
C LEU A 164 3.96 -5.39 5.84
N SER A 165 4.73 -6.35 6.31
CA SER A 165 5.80 -6.94 5.50
C SER A 165 5.92 -8.43 5.73
N GLY A 166 6.15 -9.18 4.65
CA GLY A 166 6.26 -10.64 4.75
C GLY A 166 6.82 -11.28 3.50
N PRO A 167 7.50 -12.43 3.64
CA PRO A 167 8.00 -13.19 2.51
C PRO A 167 6.87 -13.96 1.82
N PHE A 168 7.06 -14.28 0.54
CA PHE A 168 6.37 -15.39 -0.10
C PHE A 168 7.19 -16.65 0.12
N ASN A 169 6.60 -17.62 0.82
CA ASN A 169 7.22 -18.90 1.12
C ASN A 169 6.63 -19.99 0.20
N THR A 170 7.45 -20.98 -0.11
CA THR A 170 6.93 -22.25 -0.62
C THR A 170 6.17 -22.95 0.49
N VAL A 171 5.09 -23.63 0.13
CA VAL A 171 4.25 -24.37 1.07
C VAL A 171 4.33 -25.84 0.64
N PRO A 172 4.85 -26.74 1.51
CA PRO A 172 4.94 -28.15 1.19
C PRO A 172 3.60 -28.70 0.67
N ASP A 173 3.65 -29.48 -0.41
CA ASP A 173 2.49 -30.07 -1.08
C ASP A 173 1.39 -29.11 -1.52
N LEU A 174 1.67 -27.81 -1.61
CA LEU A 174 0.76 -26.82 -2.17
C LEU A 174 1.48 -25.89 -3.16
N TYR A 175 2.40 -25.05 -2.67
CA TYR A 175 3.14 -24.08 -3.50
C TYR A 175 4.62 -24.47 -3.63
N GLY A 176 4.99 -24.96 -4.80
CA GLY A 176 6.34 -25.42 -5.14
C GLY A 176 7.29 -24.28 -5.52
N SER A 177 6.77 -23.09 -5.79
CA SER A 177 7.56 -21.90 -6.11
C SER A 177 6.95 -20.64 -5.48
N LYS A 178 7.71 -19.54 -5.53
CA LYS A 178 7.20 -18.20 -5.21
C LYS A 178 6.51 -17.61 -6.44
N PRO A 179 5.49 -16.75 -6.28
CA PRO A 179 4.82 -16.12 -7.40
C PRO A 179 5.77 -15.20 -8.16
N THR A 180 5.61 -15.13 -9.48
CA THR A 180 6.31 -14.16 -10.35
C THR A 180 5.45 -12.93 -10.63
N THR A 181 4.13 -13.09 -10.59
CA THR A 181 3.11 -12.05 -10.68
C THR A 181 2.16 -12.15 -9.49
N VAL A 182 1.84 -11.01 -8.89
CA VAL A 182 0.85 -10.90 -7.82
C VAL A 182 -0.12 -9.78 -8.16
N PHE A 183 -1.42 -10.05 -8.01
CA PHE A 183 -2.45 -9.03 -7.98
C PHE A 183 -2.88 -8.82 -6.53
N LEU A 184 -2.99 -7.56 -6.13
CA LEU A 184 -3.28 -7.14 -4.76
C LEU A 184 -4.39 -6.09 -4.78
N ARG A 185 -5.40 -6.23 -3.92
CA ARG A 185 -6.41 -5.21 -3.65
C ARG A 185 -6.44 -4.90 -2.17
N LEU A 186 -6.45 -3.61 -1.85
CA LEU A 186 -6.48 -3.08 -0.50
C LEU A 186 -7.70 -2.19 -0.32
N ARG A 187 -8.56 -2.56 0.63
CA ARG A 187 -9.66 -1.71 1.10
C ARG A 187 -9.32 -1.29 2.50
N TYR A 188 -8.88 -0.05 2.68
CA TYR A 188 -8.56 0.46 3.99
C TYR A 188 -9.16 1.83 4.20
N ASN A 189 -9.53 2.08 5.45
CA ASN A 189 -9.97 3.38 5.89
C ASN A 189 -8.83 4.09 6.63
N THR A 190 -8.90 5.41 6.60
CA THR A 190 -8.23 6.31 7.53
C THR A 190 -9.30 6.97 8.41
N PRO A 191 -8.92 7.52 9.58
CA PRO A 191 -9.84 8.30 10.40
C PRO A 191 -10.59 9.37 9.61
N LEU A 192 -9.90 10.03 8.66
CA LEU A 192 -10.52 11.03 7.79
C LEU A 192 -11.55 10.44 6.83
N THR A 193 -11.26 9.31 6.18
CA THR A 193 -12.28 8.65 5.34
C THR A 193 -13.46 8.14 6.17
N SER A 194 -13.24 7.76 7.43
CA SER A 194 -14.32 7.34 8.34
C SER A 194 -15.24 8.50 8.74
N MET A 195 -14.72 9.74 8.80
CA MET A 195 -15.52 10.95 9.05
C MET A 195 -16.45 11.30 7.89
N LEU A 196 -16.11 10.88 6.66
CA LEU A 196 -16.96 11.06 5.48
C LEU A 196 -18.16 10.09 5.42
N GLY A 197 -18.28 9.17 6.39
CA GLY A 197 -19.35 8.18 6.47
C GLY A 197 -18.86 6.73 6.31
N LEU A 198 -19.78 5.80 6.53
CA LEU A 198 -19.53 4.35 6.49
C LEU A 198 -19.13 3.90 5.06
N HIS A 199 -18.09 3.06 4.96
CA HIS A 199 -17.59 2.41 3.73
C HIS A 199 -16.81 3.29 2.74
N ASN A 200 -16.37 4.48 3.14
CA ASN A 200 -15.39 5.21 2.34
C ASN A 200 -14.00 4.61 2.53
N PHE A 201 -13.53 3.87 1.52
CA PHE A 201 -12.15 3.42 1.45
C PHE A 201 -11.35 4.36 0.57
N VAL A 202 -10.04 4.42 0.80
CA VAL A 202 -9.17 5.11 -0.16
C VAL A 202 -9.24 4.36 -1.49
N GLY A 203 -9.52 5.09 -2.57
CA GLY A 203 -9.82 4.52 -3.89
C GLY A 203 -11.30 4.16 -4.12
N GLY A 204 -12.20 4.50 -3.19
CA GLY A 204 -13.63 4.20 -3.30
C GLY A 204 -13.98 2.78 -2.86
N ASP A 205 -15.21 2.33 -3.09
CA ASP A 205 -15.75 1.08 -2.52
C ASP A 205 -14.93 -0.18 -2.84
N ARG A 206 -14.28 -0.22 -4.00
CA ARG A 206 -13.41 -1.32 -4.45
C ARG A 206 -12.01 -1.27 -3.85
N GLY A 207 -11.63 -0.15 -3.21
CA GLY A 207 -10.28 0.11 -2.74
C GLY A 207 -9.28 0.34 -3.87
N VAL A 208 -7.99 0.23 -3.57
CA VAL A 208 -6.90 0.39 -4.53
C VAL A 208 -6.36 -0.98 -4.92
N ALA A 209 -6.18 -1.22 -6.22
CA ALA A 209 -5.63 -2.46 -6.76
C ALA A 209 -4.25 -2.25 -7.40
N PHE A 210 -3.42 -3.28 -7.36
CA PHE A 210 -2.04 -3.27 -7.84
C PHE A 210 -1.69 -4.58 -8.54
N THR A 211 -0.83 -4.48 -9.54
CA THR A 211 -0.12 -5.61 -10.15
C THR A 211 1.37 -5.49 -9.81
N LEU A 212 1.96 -6.58 -9.38
CA LEU A 212 3.37 -6.68 -9.03
C LEU A 212 4.02 -7.73 -9.91
N SER A 213 5.09 -7.36 -10.61
CA SER A 213 5.98 -8.31 -11.28
C SER A 213 7.38 -7.72 -11.40
N SER A 214 8.41 -8.55 -11.48
CA SER A 214 9.77 -8.05 -11.74
C SER A 214 9.93 -7.39 -13.10
N ALA A 215 9.07 -7.73 -14.08
CA ALA A 215 9.13 -7.13 -15.42
C ALA A 215 8.56 -5.70 -15.46
N THR A 216 7.49 -5.46 -14.70
CA THR A 216 6.73 -4.20 -14.75
C THR A 216 6.89 -3.33 -13.50
N GLY A 217 7.51 -3.86 -12.45
CA GLY A 217 7.48 -3.24 -11.12
C GLY A 217 6.08 -3.30 -10.53
N VAL A 218 5.73 -2.27 -9.75
CA VAL A 218 4.40 -2.10 -9.17
C VAL A 218 3.59 -1.14 -10.04
N ILE A 219 2.44 -1.61 -10.53
CA ILE A 219 1.48 -0.81 -11.29
C ILE A 219 0.19 -0.71 -10.48
N ALA A 220 -0.28 0.51 -10.23
CA ALA A 220 -1.61 0.74 -9.65
C ALA A 220 -2.67 0.65 -10.75
N LEU A 221 -3.69 -0.21 -10.56
CA LEU A 221 -4.81 -0.38 -11.47
C LEU A 221 -5.84 0.71 -11.19
N ARG A 222 -5.96 1.69 -12.08
CA ARG A 222 -6.80 2.88 -11.88
C ARG A 222 -8.12 2.68 -12.60
N ASN A 223 -9.12 2.17 -11.88
CA ASN A 223 -10.44 1.80 -12.41
C ASN A 223 -10.43 0.69 -13.47
N ASP A 224 -9.29 0.09 -13.76
CA ASP A 224 -9.20 -1.06 -14.64
C ASP A 224 -9.89 -2.27 -14.00
N PRO A 225 -10.67 -3.06 -14.76
CA PRO A 225 -11.24 -4.30 -14.26
C PRO A 225 -10.09 -5.26 -13.92
N ALA A 226 -10.19 -5.90 -12.74
CA ALA A 226 -9.27 -6.95 -12.31
C ALA A 226 -10.11 -8.18 -11.95
N PRO A 227 -10.55 -8.96 -12.95
CA PRO A 227 -11.48 -10.07 -12.77
C PRO A 227 -11.00 -11.07 -11.71
N GLU A 228 -9.69 -11.34 -11.67
CA GLU A 228 -9.08 -12.26 -10.72
C GLU A 228 -9.22 -11.76 -9.28
N LEU A 229 -9.17 -10.44 -9.07
CA LEU A 229 -9.35 -9.81 -7.75
C LEU A 229 -10.83 -9.61 -7.38
N ASP A 230 -11.74 -9.64 -8.35
CA ASP A 230 -13.18 -9.51 -8.10
C ASP A 230 -13.76 -10.79 -7.48
N ILE A 231 -13.17 -11.95 -7.81
CA ILE A 231 -13.53 -13.25 -7.24
C ILE A 231 -12.61 -13.71 -6.09
N ALA A 232 -11.49 -13.02 -5.87
CA ALA A 232 -10.54 -13.37 -4.81
C ALA A 232 -11.16 -13.25 -3.42
N LYS A 233 -10.70 -14.09 -2.48
CA LYS A 233 -11.17 -14.01 -1.10
C LYS A 233 -10.74 -12.69 -0.47
N ARG A 234 -11.62 -12.14 0.35
CA ARG A 234 -11.33 -10.94 1.16
C ARG A 234 -10.94 -11.37 2.55
N TYR A 235 -9.81 -10.87 3.00
CA TYR A 235 -9.30 -11.13 4.33
C TYR A 235 -9.37 -9.83 5.15
N PRO A 236 -10.42 -9.67 5.98
CA PRO A 236 -10.52 -8.54 6.88
C PRO A 236 -9.50 -8.68 8.01
N LEU A 237 -8.68 -7.66 8.18
CA LEU A 237 -7.67 -7.57 9.22
C LEU A 237 -8.09 -6.67 10.39
N GLY A 238 -9.19 -5.90 10.26
CA GLY A 238 -9.76 -5.06 11.33
C GLY A 238 -11.25 -5.33 11.60
N GLY A 239 -11.78 -4.80 12.71
CA GLY A 239 -13.23 -4.76 12.97
C GLY A 239 -13.76 -5.46 14.22
N GLN A 240 -13.10 -6.48 14.79
CA GLN A 240 -13.28 -7.01 16.17
C GLN A 240 -12.44 -8.29 16.40
N GLN A 241 -11.97 -8.45 17.65
CA GLN A 241 -11.39 -9.62 18.36
C GLN A 241 -10.28 -10.51 17.77
N CYS A 242 -9.89 -10.42 16.49
CA CYS A 242 -8.84 -11.31 15.93
C CYS A 242 -7.84 -10.65 14.98
N SER A 243 -7.52 -9.37 15.16
CA SER A 243 -6.41 -8.76 14.42
C SER A 243 -5.07 -9.10 15.08
N ILE A 244 -4.70 -10.38 15.18
CA ILE A 244 -3.35 -10.81 15.61
C ILE A 244 -2.28 -10.07 14.77
N PHE A 245 -2.64 -9.74 13.53
CA PHE A 245 -1.85 -8.95 12.60
C PHE A 245 -1.89 -7.43 12.82
N LEU A 246 -2.64 -6.86 13.76
CA LEU A 246 -2.64 -5.41 14.02
C LEU A 246 -2.30 -5.05 15.48
N GLN A 247 -1.95 -6.04 16.30
CA GLN A 247 -1.66 -5.83 17.72
C GLN A 247 -0.34 -5.07 17.89
N PRO A 248 -0.33 -3.90 18.57
CA PRO A 248 0.91 -3.20 18.87
C PRO A 248 1.73 -3.97 19.90
N GLY A 249 2.98 -4.31 19.56
CA GLY A 249 4.01 -4.64 20.55
C GLY A 249 4.04 -6.09 21.09
N ILE A 250 3.23 -7.02 20.59
CA ILE A 250 3.43 -8.44 20.92
C ILE A 250 4.53 -8.98 20.00
N LYS A 251 5.76 -9.07 20.53
CA LYS A 251 6.82 -9.87 19.89
C LYS A 251 6.31 -11.30 19.74
N ARG A 252 6.28 -11.79 18.50
CA ARG A 252 6.12 -13.22 18.19
C ARG A 252 7.29 -14.02 18.75
#